data_AF-A0A9P9G354-F1
#
_entry.id   AF-A0A9P9G354-F1
#
_cell.length_a   1.000
_cell.length_b   1.000
_cell.length_c   1.000
_cell.angle_alpha   90.00
_cell.angle_beta   90.00
_cell.angle_gamma   90.00
#
_symmetry.space_group_name_H-M   'P 1'
#
loop_
_entity.id
_entity.type
_entity.pdbx_description
1 polymer ?
#
loop_
_entity_poly.entity_id
_entity_poly.type
_entity_poly.pdbx_seq_one_letter_code
_entity_poly.pdbx_strand_id
1 'polypeptide(L)'
;MPKPLDIDGFECAGHVGESDITNFILLSKARQTLKLPFIASGGFADGHGLAAALCLGTCGINMGTRFMCTQEAPIHDNVKEAIVRAEETDTTLVVRRWKNTTRFYKNKVALEALKVEKESTSGEFEELAPLVNGERFKEVFINGDLEFDVWITGQVMGLIHDIPTCDELVKIIVKEAKIALKEKLSILAPELKL
;
A
#
# COMPACT_ATOMS: atom_id res chain seq x y z
N MET A 1 0.54 -28.48 0.02
CA MET A 1 0.10 -27.53 -1.02
C MET A 1 1.14 -26.42 -1.10
N PRO A 2 1.47 -25.89 -2.28
CA PRO A 2 2.37 -24.74 -2.40
C PRO A 2 1.76 -23.50 -1.74
N LYS A 3 2.60 -22.65 -1.15
CA LYS A 3 2.17 -21.38 -0.55
C LYS A 3 1.65 -20.45 -1.67
N PRO A 4 0.59 -19.67 -1.42
CA PRO A 4 0.12 -18.69 -2.40
C PRO A 4 1.21 -17.65 -2.67
N LEU A 5 1.22 -17.12 -3.88
CA LEU A 5 2.08 -15.99 -4.24
C LEU A 5 1.44 -14.68 -3.80
N ASP A 6 2.25 -13.74 -3.32
CA ASP A 6 1.83 -12.37 -3.08
C ASP A 6 2.23 -11.50 -4.28
N ILE A 7 1.26 -10.82 -4.88
CA ILE A 7 1.44 -10.03 -6.10
C ILE A 7 1.28 -8.57 -5.72
N ASP A 8 2.42 -7.86 -5.70
CA ASP A 8 2.49 -6.48 -5.23
C ASP A 8 2.43 -5.48 -6.40
N GLY A 9 1.36 -4.68 -6.44
CA GLY A 9 1.14 -3.67 -7.46
C GLY A 9 1.94 -2.39 -7.20
N PHE A 10 2.05 -1.54 -8.22
CA PHE A 10 2.76 -0.26 -8.14
C PHE A 10 2.29 0.66 -7.00
N GLU A 11 1.05 0.52 -6.55
CA GLU A 11 0.44 1.28 -5.47
C GLU A 11 1.03 0.97 -4.07
N CYS A 12 1.83 -0.10 -3.96
CA CYS A 12 2.33 -0.61 -2.68
C CYS A 12 3.26 0.37 -1.94
N ALA A 13 3.36 0.14 -0.64
CA ALA A 13 4.33 0.82 0.21
C ALA A 13 5.68 0.10 0.11
N GLY A 14 6.80 0.83 0.15
CA GLY A 14 8.13 0.21 0.11
C GLY A 14 8.57 -0.07 -1.32
N HIS A 15 9.22 -1.19 -1.58
CA HIS A 15 9.82 -1.47 -2.89
C HIS A 15 8.74 -1.81 -3.94
N VAL A 16 8.53 -0.92 -4.91
CA VAL A 16 7.47 -1.07 -5.94
C VAL A 16 7.97 -1.75 -7.22
N GLY A 17 9.26 -2.07 -7.31
CA GLY A 17 9.91 -2.53 -8.53
C GLY A 17 10.05 -1.42 -9.58
N GLU A 18 10.35 -1.81 -10.82
CA GLU A 18 10.73 -0.86 -11.89
C GLU A 18 9.81 -0.90 -13.12
N SER A 19 8.73 -1.67 -13.06
CA SER A 19 7.81 -1.86 -14.19
C SER A 19 6.62 -0.91 -14.19
N ASP A 20 6.36 -0.26 -13.05
CA ASP A 20 5.25 0.67 -12.82
C ASP A 20 3.86 0.10 -13.18
N ILE A 21 3.69 -1.23 -13.07
CA ILE A 21 2.43 -1.90 -13.39
C ILE A 21 1.51 -1.88 -12.16
N THR A 22 0.40 -1.17 -12.30
CA THR A 22 -0.65 -1.09 -11.28
C THR A 22 -1.42 -2.40 -11.13
N ASN A 23 -2.09 -2.57 -9.99
CA ASN A 23 -2.79 -3.81 -9.67
C ASN A 23 -3.88 -4.19 -10.67
N PHE A 24 -4.54 -3.21 -11.29
CA PHE A 24 -5.59 -3.49 -12.27
C PHE A 24 -5.09 -4.38 -13.43
N ILE A 25 -3.88 -4.11 -13.92
CA ILE A 25 -3.24 -4.88 -14.99
C ILE A 25 -2.47 -6.07 -14.42
N LEU A 26 -1.71 -5.87 -13.35
CA LEU A 26 -0.83 -6.91 -12.79
C LEU A 26 -1.61 -8.13 -12.33
N LEU A 27 -2.70 -7.93 -11.58
CA LEU A 27 -3.55 -9.02 -11.08
C LEU A 27 -4.30 -9.71 -12.22
N SER A 28 -4.80 -8.94 -13.19
CA SER A 28 -5.42 -9.48 -14.40
C SER A 28 -4.48 -10.39 -15.18
N LYS A 29 -3.19 -10.01 -15.27
CA LYS A 29 -2.16 -10.82 -15.91
C LYS A 29 -1.84 -12.06 -15.08
N ALA A 30 -1.67 -11.91 -13.77
CA ALA A 30 -1.43 -13.00 -12.84
C ALA A 30 -2.53 -14.07 -12.94
N ARG A 31 -3.81 -13.69 -12.96
CA ARG A 31 -4.95 -14.61 -13.15
C ARG A 31 -4.86 -15.43 -14.44
N GLN A 32 -4.35 -14.85 -15.52
CA GLN A 32 -4.26 -15.53 -16.82
C GLN A 32 -3.08 -16.51 -16.89
N THR A 33 -2.01 -16.27 -16.13
CA THR A 33 -0.75 -17.01 -16.28
C THR A 33 -0.42 -17.92 -15.10
N LEU A 34 -0.86 -17.57 -13.89
CA LEU A 34 -0.62 -18.36 -12.69
C LEU A 34 -1.64 -19.50 -12.60
N LYS A 35 -1.14 -20.68 -12.25
CA LYS A 35 -1.95 -21.88 -11.98
C LYS A 35 -2.18 -22.11 -10.48
N LEU A 36 -1.51 -21.32 -9.64
CA LEU A 36 -1.58 -21.40 -8.18
C LEU A 36 -2.41 -20.23 -7.62
N PRO A 37 -3.07 -20.39 -6.46
CA PRO A 37 -3.70 -19.27 -5.77
C PRO A 37 -2.70 -18.15 -5.48
N PHE A 38 -3.18 -16.91 -5.52
CA PHE A 38 -2.37 -15.73 -5.25
C PHE A 38 -3.21 -14.65 -4.54
N ILE A 39 -2.52 -13.82 -3.77
CA ILE A 39 -3.07 -12.71 -2.99
C ILE A 39 -2.66 -11.41 -3.68
N ALA A 40 -3.51 -10.39 -3.61
CA ALA A 40 -3.19 -9.05 -4.10
C ALA A 40 -2.60 -8.17 -2.99
N SER A 41 -1.52 -7.46 -3.27
CA SER A 41 -0.88 -6.51 -2.35
C SER A 41 -0.73 -5.14 -3.01
N GLY A 42 -0.80 -4.08 -2.19
CA GLY A 42 -0.67 -2.69 -2.60
C GLY A 42 -2.00 -2.03 -2.98
N GLY A 43 -2.34 -0.89 -2.36
CA GLY A 43 -3.53 -0.14 -2.75
C GLY A 43 -4.87 -0.62 -2.16
N PHE A 44 -4.88 -1.56 -1.21
CA PHE A 44 -6.11 -2.06 -0.58
C PHE A 44 -6.26 -1.59 0.88
N ALA A 45 -7.43 -1.07 1.24
CA ALA A 45 -7.74 -0.60 2.60
C ALA A 45 -9.16 -0.94 3.09
N ASP A 46 -10.10 -1.28 2.20
CA ASP A 46 -11.51 -1.44 2.54
C ASP A 46 -12.12 -2.69 1.88
N GLY A 47 -13.42 -2.93 2.12
CA GLY A 47 -14.11 -4.07 1.52
C GLY A 47 -14.36 -3.94 0.02
N HIS A 48 -14.42 -2.73 -0.54
CA HIS A 48 -14.54 -2.54 -1.99
C HIS A 48 -13.27 -3.00 -2.71
N GLY A 49 -12.10 -2.67 -2.14
CA GLY A 49 -10.81 -3.17 -2.59
C GLY A 49 -10.74 -4.70 -2.57
N LEU A 50 -11.20 -5.34 -1.48
CA LEU A 50 -11.30 -6.80 -1.40
C LEU A 50 -12.23 -7.37 -2.48
N ALA A 51 -13.43 -6.81 -2.65
CA ALA A 51 -14.38 -7.27 -3.67
C ALA A 51 -13.79 -7.16 -5.09
N ALA A 52 -13.10 -6.04 -5.40
CA ALA A 52 -12.43 -5.85 -6.68
C ALA A 52 -11.30 -6.87 -6.89
N ALA A 53 -10.46 -7.10 -5.89
CA ALA A 53 -9.37 -8.08 -5.95
C ALA A 53 -9.89 -9.50 -6.20
N LEU A 54 -11.00 -9.89 -5.57
CA LEU A 54 -11.63 -11.20 -5.79
C LEU A 54 -12.12 -11.34 -7.24
N CYS A 55 -12.74 -10.31 -7.80
CA CYS A 55 -13.14 -10.28 -9.22
C CYS A 55 -11.95 -10.37 -10.17
N LEU A 56 -10.78 -9.86 -9.77
CA LEU A 56 -9.51 -9.98 -10.51
C LEU A 56 -8.85 -11.37 -10.36
N GLY A 57 -9.47 -12.31 -9.64
CA GLY A 57 -9.06 -13.71 -9.56
C GLY A 57 -8.13 -14.03 -8.40
N THR A 58 -7.97 -13.11 -7.44
CA THR A 58 -7.16 -13.34 -6.24
C THR A 58 -7.95 -14.12 -5.18
N CYS A 59 -7.28 -14.68 -4.18
CA CYS A 59 -7.93 -15.32 -3.04
C CYS A 59 -8.02 -14.45 -1.79
N GLY A 60 -7.55 -13.19 -1.87
CA GLY A 60 -7.55 -12.25 -0.76
C GLY A 60 -6.66 -11.04 -1.05
N ILE A 61 -6.56 -10.16 -0.04
CA ILE A 61 -5.72 -8.97 -0.08
C ILE A 61 -4.71 -8.99 1.07
N ASN A 62 -3.51 -8.48 0.80
CA ASN A 62 -2.49 -8.12 1.78
C ASN A 62 -2.48 -6.60 1.95
N MET A 63 -2.33 -6.14 3.20
CA MET A 63 -2.37 -4.71 3.52
C MET A 63 -1.25 -4.38 4.50
N GLY A 64 -0.48 -3.34 4.22
CA GLY A 64 0.50 -2.77 5.15
C GLY A 64 -0.06 -1.52 5.81
N THR A 65 -0.19 -0.44 5.02
CA THR A 65 -0.62 0.89 5.48
C THR A 65 -1.92 0.89 6.28
N ARG A 66 -2.91 0.09 5.86
CA ARG A 66 -4.21 -0.03 6.58
C ARG A 66 -4.05 -0.58 7.99
N PHE A 67 -3.17 -1.55 8.20
CA PHE A 67 -2.89 -2.14 9.52
C PHE A 67 -1.97 -1.27 10.37
N MET A 68 -1.26 -0.28 9.81
CA MET A 68 -0.61 0.74 10.63
C MET A 68 -1.65 1.59 11.39
N CYS A 69 -2.84 1.78 10.80
CA CYS A 69 -3.95 2.52 11.40
C CYS A 69 -4.94 1.59 12.10
N THR A 70 -4.44 0.83 13.07
CA THR A 70 -5.25 0.09 14.04
C THR A 70 -4.78 0.38 15.46
N GLN A 71 -5.65 0.13 16.45
CA GLN A 71 -5.31 0.37 17.86
C GLN A 71 -4.13 -0.49 18.34
N GLU A 72 -4.06 -1.73 17.87
CA GLU A 72 -3.05 -2.71 18.27
C GLU A 72 -1.69 -2.51 17.58
N ALA A 73 -1.63 -1.72 16.50
CA ALA A 73 -0.38 -1.44 15.81
C ALA A 73 0.61 -0.76 16.77
N PRO A 74 1.81 -1.35 17.00
CA PRO A 74 2.78 -0.86 17.98
C PRO A 74 3.63 0.28 17.39
N ILE A 75 2.95 1.32 16.90
CA ILE A 75 3.57 2.54 16.36
C ILE A 75 2.96 3.76 17.05
N HIS A 76 3.71 4.85 17.07
CA HIS A 76 3.30 6.09 17.69
C HIS A 76 2.03 6.68 17.03
N ASP A 77 1.11 7.20 17.84
CA ASP A 77 -0.20 7.68 17.36
C ASP A 77 -0.08 8.82 16.34
N ASN A 78 0.92 9.71 16.49
CA ASN A 78 1.23 10.72 15.46
C ASN A 78 1.38 10.15 14.05
N VAL A 79 1.94 8.94 13.89
CA VAL A 79 2.08 8.29 12.58
C VAL A 79 0.72 7.84 12.06
N LYS A 80 -0.11 7.25 12.92
CA LYS A 80 -1.49 6.85 12.57
C LYS A 80 -2.32 8.06 12.14
N GLU A 81 -2.28 9.12 12.93
CA GLU A 81 -2.96 10.40 12.65
C GLU A 81 -2.44 11.07 11.38
N ALA A 82 -1.14 10.94 11.08
CA ALA A 82 -0.58 11.45 9.83
C ALA A 82 -1.14 10.71 8.62
N ILE A 83 -1.25 9.38 8.69
CA ILE A 83 -1.85 8.56 7.63
C ILE A 83 -3.33 8.92 7.44
N VAL A 84 -4.09 9.05 8.53
CA VAL A 84 -5.53 9.39 8.50
C VAL A 84 -5.81 10.76 7.87
N ARG A 85 -4.87 11.70 8.00
CA ARG A 85 -4.98 13.06 7.43
C ARG A 85 -4.37 13.20 6.03
N ALA A 86 -3.71 12.16 5.52
CA ALA A 86 -2.97 12.24 4.27
C ALA A 86 -3.86 12.00 3.05
N GLU A 87 -3.50 12.60 1.93
CA GLU A 87 -4.13 12.34 0.63
C GLU A 87 -3.34 11.25 -0.12
N GLU A 88 -3.94 10.61 -1.13
CA GLU A 88 -3.29 9.57 -1.94
C GLU A 88 -2.03 10.07 -2.68
N THR A 89 -1.92 11.40 -2.83
CA THR A 89 -0.80 12.08 -3.47
C THR A 89 0.36 12.38 -2.52
N ASP A 90 0.22 12.17 -1.21
CA ASP A 90 1.25 12.47 -0.20
C ASP A 90 2.32 11.37 -0.06
N THR A 91 2.52 10.57 -1.11
CA THR A 91 3.68 9.68 -1.23
C THR A 91 4.65 10.18 -2.29
N THR A 92 5.88 9.68 -2.23
CA THR A 92 6.88 9.91 -3.28
C THR A 92 7.71 8.66 -3.52
N LEU A 93 8.21 8.52 -4.75
CA LEU A 93 9.12 7.45 -5.13
C LEU A 93 10.54 8.01 -5.11
N VAL A 94 11.44 7.28 -4.46
CA VAL A 94 12.86 7.63 -4.35
C VAL A 94 13.69 6.39 -4.70
N VAL A 95 14.96 6.59 -5.00
CA VAL A 95 15.96 5.57 -5.36
C VAL A 95 15.68 4.91 -6.72
N ARG A 96 14.96 5.59 -7.62
CA ARG A 96 14.63 5.07 -8.96
C ARG A 96 15.86 4.93 -9.84
N ARG A 97 16.75 5.93 -9.77
CA ARG A 97 18.01 5.96 -10.52
C ARG A 97 18.87 4.70 -10.30
N TRP A 98 18.81 4.10 -9.12
CA TRP A 98 19.56 2.90 -8.76
C TRP A 98 18.75 1.59 -8.85
N LYS A 99 17.58 1.63 -9.50
CA LYS A 99 16.68 0.47 -9.66
C LYS A 99 16.30 -0.18 -8.32
N ASN A 100 16.13 0.65 -7.31
CA ASN A 100 15.66 0.24 -6.00
C ASN A 100 14.46 1.09 -5.57
N THR A 101 13.57 1.37 -6.53
CA THR A 101 12.46 2.31 -6.35
C THR A 101 11.65 1.95 -5.11
N THR A 102 11.61 2.89 -4.17
CA THR A 102 10.92 2.73 -2.89
C THR A 102 9.92 3.86 -2.69
N ARG A 103 8.70 3.52 -2.27
CA ARG A 103 7.63 4.45 -1.92
C ARG A 103 7.70 4.83 -0.45
N PHE A 104 7.81 6.13 -0.23
CA PHE A 104 7.84 6.76 1.08
C PHE A 104 6.70 7.75 1.25
N TYR A 105 6.38 8.06 2.51
CA TYR A 105 5.58 9.23 2.85
C TYR A 105 6.35 10.50 2.43
N LYS A 106 5.63 11.49 1.89
CA LYS A 106 6.22 12.72 1.38
C LYS A 106 6.50 13.72 2.51
N ASN A 107 7.55 13.46 3.28
CA ASN A 107 8.10 14.39 4.27
C ASN A 107 9.33 15.15 3.73
N LYS A 108 9.95 16.00 4.56
CA LYS A 108 11.13 16.79 4.16
C LYS A 108 12.31 15.91 3.78
N VAL A 109 12.54 14.82 4.51
CA VAL A 109 13.67 13.91 4.26
C VAL A 109 13.53 13.19 2.91
N ALA A 110 12.33 12.70 2.60
CA ALA A 110 12.04 12.05 1.32
C ALA A 110 12.13 13.03 0.13
N LEU A 111 11.71 14.28 0.33
CA LEU A 111 11.84 15.32 -0.69
C LEU A 111 13.31 15.73 -0.93
N GLU A 112 14.11 15.81 0.13
CA GLU A 112 15.55 16.05 0.00
C GLU A 112 16.25 14.89 -0.70
N ALA A 113 15.90 13.65 -0.35
CA ALA A 113 16.41 12.46 -1.01
C ALA A 113 16.06 12.44 -2.52
N LEU A 114 14.81 12.76 -2.86
CA LEU A 114 14.38 12.90 -4.25
C LEU A 114 15.14 14.01 -4.99
N LYS A 115 15.43 15.12 -4.31
CA LYS A 115 16.20 16.23 -4.88
C LYS A 115 17.65 15.80 -5.17
N VAL A 116 18.32 15.18 -4.21
CA VAL A 116 19.68 14.61 -4.38
C VAL A 116 19.71 13.65 -5.56
N GLU A 117 18.75 12.74 -5.66
CA GLU A 117 18.67 11.80 -6.79
C GLU A 117 18.59 12.50 -8.16
N LYS A 118 17.78 13.58 -8.26
CA LYS A 118 17.58 14.34 -9.50
C LYS A 118 18.78 15.21 -9.87
N GLU A 119 19.44 15.79 -8.87
CA GLU A 119 20.54 16.73 -9.06
C GLU A 119 21.92 16.04 -9.12
N SER A 120 22.02 14.79 -8.66
CA SER A 120 23.26 14.01 -8.66
C SER A 120 23.88 13.92 -10.05
N THR A 121 25.10 14.45 -10.18
CA THR A 121 25.90 14.34 -11.40
C THR A 121 26.79 13.10 -11.41
N SER A 122 27.17 12.58 -10.23
CA SER A 122 28.03 11.40 -10.11
C SER A 122 27.27 10.11 -10.38
N GLY A 123 26.01 10.02 -9.93
CA GLY A 123 25.25 8.77 -9.94
C GLY A 123 25.68 7.77 -8.86
N GLU A 124 26.53 8.16 -7.93
CA GLU A 124 26.98 7.32 -6.81
C GLU A 124 25.93 7.31 -5.70
N PHE A 125 25.63 6.12 -5.16
CA PHE A 125 24.55 5.96 -4.17
C PHE A 125 24.91 6.58 -2.81
N GLU A 126 26.20 6.76 -2.54
CA GLU A 126 26.77 7.36 -1.34
C GLU A 126 26.25 8.78 -1.06
N GLU A 127 25.83 9.51 -2.11
CA GLU A 127 25.20 10.83 -1.96
C GLU A 127 23.82 10.73 -1.30
N LEU A 128 23.10 9.63 -1.53
CA LEU A 128 21.75 9.38 -1.02
C LEU A 128 21.73 8.56 0.26
N ALA A 129 22.71 7.66 0.45
CA ALA A 129 22.76 6.69 1.54
C ALA A 129 22.49 7.26 2.94
N PRO A 130 22.95 8.49 3.31
CA PRO A 130 22.63 9.07 4.61
C PRO A 130 21.15 9.41 4.83
N LEU A 131 20.39 9.63 3.77
CA LEU A 131 18.98 10.04 3.78
C LEU A 131 17.98 8.87 3.66
N VAL A 132 18.43 7.71 3.18
CA VAL A 132 17.57 6.52 2.97
C VAL A 132 18.06 5.33 3.78
N ASN A 133 18.49 5.56 5.01
CA ASN A 133 19.03 4.53 5.87
C ASN A 133 17.92 3.61 6.40
N GLY A 134 17.92 2.36 5.93
CA GLY A 134 16.91 1.34 6.25
C GLY A 134 16.80 0.93 7.72
N GLU A 135 17.69 1.36 8.61
CA GLU A 135 17.55 1.10 10.05
C GLU A 135 16.90 2.26 10.80
N ARG A 136 17.16 3.50 10.35
CA ARG A 136 16.75 4.72 11.05
C ARG A 136 15.28 5.05 10.90
N PHE A 137 14.64 4.66 9.80
CA PHE A 137 13.21 4.93 9.61
C PHE A 137 12.31 4.30 10.68
N LYS A 138 12.77 3.23 11.34
CA LYS A 138 12.04 2.59 12.45
C LYS A 138 11.79 3.56 13.60
N GLU A 139 12.70 4.51 13.81
CA GLU A 139 12.58 5.51 14.85
C GLU A 139 11.37 6.41 14.64
N VAL A 140 10.98 6.72 13.38
CA VAL A 140 9.76 7.50 13.08
C VAL A 140 8.53 6.83 13.71
N PHE A 141 8.45 5.50 13.63
CA PHE A 141 7.35 4.73 14.23
C PHE A 141 7.41 4.64 15.75
N ILE A 142 8.58 4.81 16.36
CA ILE A 142 8.78 4.73 17.81
C ILE A 142 8.56 6.09 18.47
N ASN A 143 9.17 7.14 17.92
CA ASN A 143 9.20 8.47 18.51
C ASN A 143 8.07 9.41 18.00
N GLY A 144 7.43 9.06 16.89
CA GLY A 144 6.35 9.86 16.30
C GLY A 144 6.77 11.17 15.65
N ASP A 145 8.07 11.36 15.40
CA ASP A 145 8.61 12.47 14.62
C ASP A 145 8.61 12.11 13.13
N LEU A 146 7.57 12.59 12.43
CA LEU A 146 7.33 12.32 11.01
C LEU A 146 8.43 12.87 10.09
N GLU A 147 9.31 13.74 10.61
CA GLU A 147 10.39 14.38 9.87
C GLU A 147 11.78 13.83 10.26
N PHE A 148 11.84 12.84 11.15
CA PHE A 148 13.10 12.27 11.64
C PHE A 148 13.91 11.57 10.54
N ASP A 149 13.22 10.83 9.67
CA ASP A 149 13.82 10.10 8.54
C ASP A 149 12.75 9.84 7.46
N VAL A 150 13.12 9.26 6.32
CA VAL A 150 12.13 8.67 5.39
C VAL A 150 11.33 7.60 6.12
N TRP A 151 10.07 7.36 5.74
CA TRP A 151 9.30 6.23 6.26
C TRP A 151 8.27 5.75 5.24
N ILE A 152 7.92 4.48 5.34
CA ILE A 152 7.21 3.77 4.29
C ILE A 152 5.69 3.88 4.49
N THR A 153 5.00 4.27 3.42
CA THR A 153 3.53 4.26 3.34
C THR A 153 3.11 4.02 1.89
N GLY A 154 1.87 3.56 1.71
CA GLY A 154 1.27 3.30 0.39
C GLY A 154 0.30 4.41 0.02
N GLN A 155 0.02 4.59 -1.27
CA GLN A 155 -0.95 5.59 -1.75
C GLN A 155 -2.35 5.39 -1.16
N VAL A 156 -2.64 4.17 -0.72
CA VAL A 156 -3.90 3.79 -0.07
C VAL A 156 -4.24 4.61 1.19
N MET A 157 -3.29 5.35 1.76
CA MET A 157 -3.57 6.22 2.90
C MET A 157 -4.67 7.25 2.65
N GLY A 158 -4.87 7.71 1.41
CA GLY A 158 -6.01 8.58 1.06
C GLY A 158 -7.39 7.92 1.19
N LEU A 159 -7.46 6.62 1.50
CA LEU A 159 -8.70 5.87 1.78
C LEU A 159 -8.84 5.49 3.26
N ILE A 160 -7.92 5.94 4.11
CA ILE A 160 -7.86 5.58 5.53
C ILE A 160 -8.33 6.77 6.36
N HIS A 161 -9.46 6.62 7.05
CA HIS A 161 -10.10 7.75 7.76
C HIS A 161 -10.41 7.45 9.24
N ASP A 162 -9.91 6.33 9.76
CA ASP A 162 -10.22 5.82 11.10
C ASP A 162 -9.08 4.96 11.66
N ILE A 163 -9.15 4.66 12.97
CA ILE A 163 -8.20 3.81 13.70
C ILE A 163 -8.99 2.76 14.51
N PRO A 164 -9.62 1.77 13.85
CA PRO A 164 -10.38 0.71 14.52
C PRO A 164 -9.45 -0.30 15.21
N THR A 165 -10.02 -1.24 15.97
CA THR A 165 -9.28 -2.47 16.32
C THR A 165 -9.07 -3.34 15.07
N CYS A 166 -8.07 -4.23 15.10
CA CYS A 166 -7.85 -5.21 14.04
C CYS A 166 -9.07 -6.11 13.80
N ASP A 167 -9.76 -6.51 14.87
CA ASP A 167 -10.97 -7.34 14.79
C ASP A 167 -12.12 -6.61 14.08
N GLU A 168 -12.37 -5.35 14.44
CA GLU A 168 -13.36 -4.50 13.77
C GLU A 168 -13.01 -4.28 12.31
N LEU A 169 -11.76 -3.92 12.01
CA LEU A 169 -11.28 -3.68 10.65
C LEU A 169 -11.57 -4.87 9.73
N VAL A 170 -11.17 -6.08 10.12
CA VAL A 170 -11.37 -7.28 9.31
C VAL A 170 -12.85 -7.58 9.13
N LYS A 171 -13.68 -7.40 10.17
CA LYS A 171 -15.13 -7.59 10.08
C LYS A 171 -15.79 -6.58 9.14
N ILE A 172 -15.37 -5.32 9.19
CA ILE A 172 -15.86 -4.24 8.32
C ILE A 172 -15.53 -4.58 6.86
N ILE A 173 -14.27 -4.88 6.55
CA ILE A 173 -13.81 -5.22 5.19
C ILE A 173 -14.61 -6.39 4.61
N VAL A 174 -14.77 -7.48 5.37
CA VAL A 174 -15.53 -8.66 4.91
C VAL A 174 -17.00 -8.33 4.70
N LYS A 175 -17.61 -7.53 5.59
CA LYS A 175 -19.00 -7.11 5.47
C LYS A 175 -19.22 -6.24 4.24
N GLU A 176 -18.39 -5.23 4.04
CA GLU A 176 -18.43 -4.32 2.88
C GLU A 176 -18.22 -5.08 1.57
N ALA A 177 -17.25 -6.00 1.51
CA ALA A 177 -17.01 -6.80 0.31
C ALA A 177 -18.25 -7.62 -0.09
N LYS A 178 -18.93 -8.24 0.89
CA LYS A 178 -20.18 -8.97 0.65
C LYS A 178 -21.29 -8.08 0.11
N ILE A 179 -21.43 -6.86 0.67
CA ILE A 179 -22.41 -5.88 0.22
C ILE A 179 -22.10 -5.46 -1.22
N ALA A 180 -20.87 -5.03 -1.50
CA ALA A 180 -20.44 -4.59 -2.81
C ALA A 180 -20.66 -5.66 -3.89
N LEU A 181 -20.28 -6.91 -3.63
CA LEU A 181 -20.50 -8.03 -4.56
C LEU A 181 -21.99 -8.27 -4.81
N LYS A 182 -22.83 -8.27 -3.76
CA LYS A 182 -24.29 -8.47 -3.89
C LYS A 182 -24.92 -7.36 -4.73
N GLU A 183 -24.58 -6.11 -4.46
CA GLU A 183 -25.07 -4.96 -5.21
C GLU A 183 -24.69 -5.03 -6.68
N LYS A 184 -23.43 -5.34 -7.02
CA LYS A 184 -23.01 -5.43 -8.42
C LYS A 184 -23.65 -6.61 -9.16
N LEU A 185 -23.84 -7.74 -8.50
CA LEU A 185 -24.55 -8.88 -9.09
C LEU A 185 -26.00 -8.55 -9.43
N SER A 186 -26.67 -7.74 -8.60
CA SER A 186 -28.06 -7.30 -8.86
C SER A 186 -28.22 -6.49 -10.14
N ILE A 187 -27.15 -5.84 -10.62
CA ILE A 187 -27.14 -5.08 -11.89
C ILE A 187 -27.08 -6.03 -13.08
N LEU A 188 -26.33 -7.14 -12.96
CA LEU A 188 -26.10 -8.10 -14.04
C LEU A 188 -27.23 -9.12 -14.19
N ALA A 189 -27.88 -9.45 -13.07
CA ALA A 189 -29.02 -10.34 -13.02
C ALA A 189 -30.14 -9.63 -12.22
N PRO A 190 -30.95 -8.77 -12.86
CA PRO A 190 -32.11 -8.20 -12.17
C PRO A 190 -32.95 -9.36 -11.63
N GLU A 191 -33.39 -9.25 -10.36
CA GLU A 191 -34.23 -10.27 -9.73
C GLU A 191 -35.36 -10.63 -10.71
N LEU A 192 -35.43 -11.92 -11.06
CA LEU A 192 -36.57 -12.47 -11.77
C LEU A 192 -37.79 -12.17 -10.90
N LYS A 193 -38.58 -11.18 -11.33
CA LYS A 193 -39.94 -10.98 -10.80
C LYS A 193 -40.70 -12.26 -11.16
N LEU A 194 -40.78 -13.18 -10.21
CA LEU A 194 -41.76 -14.27 -10.20
C LEU A 194 -43.16 -13.67 -10.04
#